data_AF-A0A183FPY0-F1
#
_entry.id   AF-A0A183FPY0-F1
#
_cell.length_a   1.000
_cell.length_b   1.000
_cell.length_c   1.000
_cell.angle_alpha   90.00
_cell.angle_beta   90.00
_cell.angle_gamma   90.00
#
_symmetry.space_group_name_H-M   'P 1'
#
loop_
_entity.id
_entity.type
_entity.pdbx_description
1 polymer ?
#
loop_
_entity_poly.entity_id
_entity_poly.type
_entity_poly.pdbx_seq_one_letter_code
_entity_poly.pdbx_strand_id
1 'polypeptide(L)'
;MSRESERITVVELHKTGMRTADIVRTTGFKQRTVYKIVRRYKETGGTSDRPRSGRPTTATTPENINKVRCRIRRNPEVSMNKMATDLGIKTMAYVPPSDVPSAFLISSGEWQPLQLFDFNSFIRLADNLTLGCCSFSFTDRIKTNL
;
A
#
# COMPACT_ATOMS: atom_id res chain seq x y z
N MET A 1 -34.78 -6.06 -19.31
CA MET A 1 -34.36 -4.66 -19.06
C MET A 1 -32.84 -4.56 -19.18
N SER A 2 -32.30 -3.44 -19.67
CA SER A 2 -30.85 -3.20 -19.68
C SER A 2 -30.39 -2.70 -18.31
N ARG A 3 -29.12 -2.97 -17.91
CA ARG A 3 -28.61 -2.51 -16.61
C ARG A 3 -28.66 -0.99 -16.44
N GLU A 4 -28.53 -0.23 -17.52
CA GLU A 4 -28.66 1.23 -17.48
C GLU A 4 -30.08 1.65 -17.14
N SER A 5 -31.09 1.01 -17.74
CA SER A 5 -32.49 1.29 -17.42
C SER A 5 -32.83 1.03 -15.95
N GLU A 6 -32.30 -0.05 -15.36
CA GLU A 6 -32.50 -0.35 -13.92
C GLU A 6 -31.90 0.75 -13.02
N ARG A 7 -30.72 1.28 -13.38
CA ARG A 7 -30.08 2.37 -12.64
C ARG A 7 -30.91 3.65 -12.69
N ILE A 8 -31.39 4.02 -13.88
CA ILE A 8 -32.17 5.23 -14.10
C ILE A 8 -33.46 5.18 -13.27
N THR A 9 -34.22 4.07 -13.38
CA THR A 9 -35.47 3.90 -12.64
C THR A 9 -35.25 3.98 -11.12
N VAL A 10 -34.23 3.31 -10.59
CA VAL A 10 -33.93 3.36 -9.14
C VAL A 10 -33.54 4.77 -8.70
N VAL A 11 -32.77 5.50 -9.51
CA VAL A 11 -32.36 6.89 -9.20
C VAL A 11 -33.55 7.84 -9.24
N GLU A 12 -34.46 7.70 -10.20
CA GLU A 12 -35.69 8.50 -10.29
C GLU A 12 -36.57 8.29 -9.06
N LEU A 13 -36.82 7.03 -8.67
CA LEU A 13 -37.59 6.71 -7.46
C LEU A 13 -36.90 7.18 -6.17
N HIS A 14 -35.57 7.22 -6.14
CA HIS A 14 -34.84 7.77 -5.01
C HIS A 14 -34.93 9.30 -4.96
N LYS A 15 -34.98 9.98 -6.12
CA LYS A 15 -35.16 11.45 -6.21
C LYS A 15 -36.54 11.90 -5.74
N THR A 16 -37.59 11.08 -5.95
CA THR A 16 -38.92 11.35 -5.42
C THR A 16 -39.03 11.16 -3.90
N GLY A 17 -37.97 10.69 -3.24
CA GLY A 17 -37.90 10.57 -1.78
C GLY A 17 -38.35 9.21 -1.23
N MET A 18 -38.56 8.21 -2.08
CA MET A 18 -38.93 6.86 -1.62
C MET A 18 -37.79 6.19 -0.84
N ARG A 19 -38.12 5.45 0.21
CA ARG A 19 -37.12 4.68 0.96
C ARG A 19 -36.65 3.51 0.10
N THR A 20 -35.39 3.10 0.25
CA THR A 20 -34.81 2.00 -0.54
C THR A 20 -35.57 0.69 -0.42
N ALA A 21 -36.20 0.43 0.74
CA ALA A 21 -37.06 -0.75 0.94
C ALA A 21 -38.34 -0.71 0.10
N ASP A 22 -38.95 0.47 -0.06
CA ASP A 22 -40.12 0.67 -0.93
C ASP A 22 -39.74 0.45 -2.40
N ILE A 23 -38.60 1.00 -2.82
CA ILE A 23 -38.09 0.84 -4.19
C ILE A 23 -37.92 -0.64 -4.54
N VAL A 24 -37.39 -1.45 -3.62
CA VAL A 24 -37.23 -2.90 -3.80
C VAL A 24 -38.59 -3.59 -3.99
N ARG A 25 -39.60 -3.22 -3.20
CA ARG A 25 -40.96 -3.78 -3.33
C ARG A 25 -41.63 -3.39 -4.64
N THR A 26 -41.46 -2.14 -5.07
CA THR A 26 -42.09 -1.61 -6.29
C THR A 26 -41.44 -2.16 -7.57
N THR A 27 -40.09 -2.22 -7.61
CA THR A 27 -39.36 -2.65 -8.82
C THR A 27 -39.10 -4.15 -8.89
N GLY A 28 -39.14 -4.86 -7.75
CA GLY A 28 -38.76 -6.28 -7.67
C GLY A 28 -37.26 -6.53 -7.86
N PHE A 29 -36.42 -5.50 -7.89
CA PHE A 29 -34.98 -5.65 -8.01
C PHE A 29 -34.34 -6.21 -6.75
N LYS A 30 -33.23 -6.92 -6.91
CA LYS A 30 -32.45 -7.43 -5.77
C LYS A 30 -32.04 -6.28 -4.86
N GLN A 31 -32.30 -6.44 -3.55
CA GLN A 31 -31.99 -5.44 -2.54
C GLN A 31 -30.55 -4.91 -2.66
N ARG A 32 -29.56 -5.81 -2.80
CA ARG A 32 -28.14 -5.46 -2.97
C ARG A 32 -27.89 -4.52 -4.15
N THR A 33 -28.63 -4.67 -5.24
CA THR A 33 -28.51 -3.84 -6.44
C THR A 33 -29.02 -2.43 -6.15
N VAL A 34 -30.21 -2.30 -5.57
CA VAL A 34 -30.79 -0.99 -5.19
C VAL A 34 -29.87 -0.23 -4.24
N TYR A 35 -29.34 -0.88 -3.21
CA TYR A 35 -28.38 -0.23 -2.29
C TYR A 35 -27.11 0.24 -2.98
N LYS A 36 -26.53 -0.55 -3.89
CA LYS A 36 -25.33 -0.17 -4.64
C LYS A 36 -25.59 1.04 -5.56
N ILE A 37 -26.75 1.08 -6.21
CA ILE A 37 -27.14 2.18 -7.10
C ILE A 37 -27.31 3.47 -6.28
N VAL A 38 -28.08 3.41 -5.19
CA VAL A 38 -28.33 4.58 -4.34
C VAL A 38 -27.05 5.09 -3.69
N ARG A 39 -26.19 4.19 -3.20
CA ARG A 39 -24.87 4.57 -2.67
C ARG A 39 -24.03 5.29 -3.72
N ARG A 40 -23.95 4.74 -4.94
CA ARG A 40 -23.21 5.34 -6.04
C ARG A 40 -23.78 6.72 -6.42
N TYR A 41 -25.10 6.85 -6.47
CA TYR A 41 -25.76 8.11 -6.75
C TYR A 41 -25.41 9.18 -5.71
N LYS A 42 -25.32 8.82 -4.42
CA LYS A 42 -24.87 9.75 -3.36
C LYS A 42 -23.40 10.17 -3.49
N GLU A 43 -22.53 9.29 -4.00
CA GLU A 43 -21.09 9.56 -4.17
C GLU A 43 -20.80 10.39 -5.43
N THR A 44 -21.46 10.10 -6.56
CA THR A 44 -21.14 10.68 -7.88
C THR A 44 -22.19 11.68 -8.39
N GLY A 45 -23.43 11.61 -7.91
CA GLY A 45 -24.55 12.45 -8.38
C GLY A 45 -25.15 12.04 -9.75
N GLY A 46 -24.56 11.06 -10.44
CA GLY A 46 -24.97 10.61 -11.77
C GLY A 46 -25.34 9.12 -11.85
N THR A 47 -25.89 8.72 -13.00
CA THR A 47 -26.21 7.31 -13.33
C THR A 47 -25.10 6.61 -14.11
N SER A 48 -24.12 7.37 -14.61
CA SER A 48 -22.98 6.86 -15.37
C SER A 48 -22.08 5.97 -14.51
N ASP A 49 -21.35 5.07 -15.18
CA ASP A 49 -20.37 4.24 -14.49
C ASP A 49 -19.16 5.06 -14.06
N ARG A 50 -18.62 4.73 -12.88
CA ARG A 50 -17.39 5.32 -12.37
C ARG A 50 -16.25 4.98 -13.35
N PRO A 51 -15.35 5.94 -13.66
CA PRO A 51 -14.11 5.60 -14.33
C PRO A 51 -13.39 4.49 -13.56
N ARG A 52 -12.97 3.44 -14.26
CA ARG A 52 -12.29 2.31 -13.63
C ARG A 52 -10.96 2.82 -13.06
N SER A 53 -10.67 2.49 -11.81
CA SER A 53 -9.34 2.68 -11.25
C SER A 53 -8.39 1.68 -11.92
N GLY A 54 -7.54 2.16 -12.81
CA GLY A 54 -6.41 1.39 -13.35
C GLY A 54 -5.23 1.37 -12.38
N ARG A 55 -4.20 0.59 -12.71
CA ARG A 55 -2.91 0.63 -12.00
C ARG A 55 -2.23 1.99 -12.26
N PRO A 56 -1.70 2.68 -11.23
CA PRO A 56 -0.94 3.90 -11.45
C PRO A 56 0.31 3.58 -12.30
N THR A 57 0.47 4.30 -13.40
CA THR A 57 1.61 4.16 -14.29
C THR A 57 2.77 5.02 -13.77
N THR A 58 3.86 4.39 -13.33
CA THR A 58 5.05 5.10 -12.83
C THR A 58 5.90 5.67 -13.97
N ALA A 59 5.97 4.99 -15.12
CA ALA A 59 6.81 5.42 -16.25
C ALA A 59 6.25 6.65 -16.98
N THR A 60 4.93 6.69 -17.21
CA THR A 60 4.28 7.68 -18.09
C THR A 60 3.69 8.86 -17.30
N THR A 61 4.25 9.20 -16.14
CA THR A 61 3.83 10.41 -15.43
C THR A 61 4.28 11.65 -16.21
N PRO A 62 3.49 12.75 -16.23
CA PRO A 62 3.86 13.97 -16.95
C PRO A 62 5.20 14.53 -16.47
N GLU A 63 5.49 14.38 -15.17
CA GLU A 63 6.78 14.74 -14.59
C GLU A 63 7.94 13.92 -15.18
N ASN A 64 7.81 12.59 -15.26
CA ASN A 64 8.86 11.73 -15.81
C ASN A 64 9.05 11.98 -17.31
N ILE A 65 7.98 12.23 -18.06
CA ILE A 65 8.05 12.63 -19.46
C ILE A 65 8.86 13.92 -19.61
N ASN A 66 8.60 14.93 -18.78
CA ASN A 66 9.33 16.20 -18.82
C ASN A 66 10.81 16.01 -18.45
N LYS A 67 11.11 15.18 -17.44
CA LYS A 67 12.51 14.86 -17.09
C LYS A 67 13.25 14.17 -18.24
N VAL A 68 12.62 13.20 -18.91
CA VAL A 68 13.21 12.53 -20.09
C VAL A 68 13.43 13.52 -21.24
N ARG A 69 12.44 14.35 -21.57
CA ARG A 69 12.57 15.39 -22.60
C ARG A 69 13.72 16.36 -22.32
N CYS A 70 13.82 16.83 -21.08
CA CYS A 70 14.91 17.71 -20.66
C CYS A 70 16.29 17.04 -20.77
N ARG A 71 16.40 15.73 -20.47
CA ARG A 71 17.65 14.98 -20.59
C ARG A 71 18.08 14.83 -22.04
N ILE A 72 17.17 14.40 -22.93
CA ILE A 72 17.43 14.28 -24.37
C ILE A 72 17.86 15.64 -24.95
N ARG A 73 17.21 16.75 -24.54
CA ARG A 73 17.58 18.09 -24.99
C ARG A 73 18.98 18.52 -24.54
N ARG A 74 19.41 18.11 -23.34
CA ARG A 74 20.74 18.45 -22.79
C ARG A 74 21.84 17.60 -23.44
N ASN A 75 21.57 16.31 -23.62
CA ASN A 75 22.48 15.38 -24.26
C ASN A 75 21.67 14.29 -25.01
N PRO A 76 21.66 14.31 -26.35
CA PRO A 76 20.90 13.34 -27.14
C PRO A 76 21.52 11.94 -27.17
N GLU A 77 22.79 11.77 -26.81
CA GLU A 77 23.50 10.49 -26.86
C GLU A 77 23.25 9.60 -25.63
N VAL A 78 22.48 10.08 -24.65
CA VAL A 78 22.23 9.33 -23.41
C VAL A 78 21.37 8.10 -23.69
N SER A 79 21.83 6.94 -23.22
CA SER A 79 21.07 5.69 -23.36
C SER A 79 19.79 5.69 -22.52
N MET A 80 18.75 5.04 -23.06
CA MET A 80 17.46 4.89 -22.38
C MET A 80 17.58 4.19 -21.02
N ASN A 81 18.47 3.19 -20.90
CA ASN A 81 18.70 2.46 -19.65
C ASN A 81 19.30 3.33 -18.55
N LYS A 82 20.20 4.25 -18.92
CA LYS A 82 20.78 5.21 -17.98
C LYS A 82 19.69 6.17 -17.47
N MET A 83 18.86 6.70 -18.37
CA MET A 83 17.73 7.55 -17.98
C MET A 83 16.72 6.83 -17.08
N ALA A 84 16.36 5.58 -17.39
CA ALA A 84 15.43 4.80 -16.58
C ALA A 84 15.96 4.48 -15.18
N THR A 85 17.27 4.26 -15.06
CA THR A 85 17.96 4.07 -13.77
C THR A 85 17.88 5.33 -12.92
N ASP A 86 18.29 6.46 -13.47
CA ASP A 86 18.35 7.72 -12.73
C ASP A 86 16.96 8.25 -12.34
N LEU A 87 15.93 7.89 -13.11
CA LEU A 87 14.52 8.24 -12.81
C LEU A 87 13.85 7.24 -11.87
N GLY A 88 14.53 6.16 -11.48
CA GLY A 88 13.97 5.11 -10.61
C GLY A 88 12.77 4.39 -11.24
N ILE A 89 12.65 4.41 -12.57
CA ILE A 89 11.53 3.78 -13.30
C ILE A 89 11.79 2.28 -13.48
N LYS A 90 13.07 1.89 -13.57
CA LYS A 90 13.43 0.47 -13.59
C LYS A 90 13.02 -0.17 -12.28
N THR A 91 12.39 -1.33 -12.36
CA THR A 91 12.24 -2.22 -11.21
C THR A 91 13.63 -2.44 -10.63
N MET A 92 13.80 -2.20 -9.33
CA MET A 92 15.00 -2.56 -8.59
C MET A 92 15.37 -4.01 -8.95
N ALA A 93 16.38 -4.17 -9.80
CA ALA A 93 17.11 -5.41 -9.88
C ALA A 93 17.90 -5.49 -8.57
N TYR A 94 17.85 -6.64 -7.91
CA TYR A 94 18.76 -6.97 -6.82
C TYR A 94 20.16 -6.43 -7.15
N VAL A 95 20.67 -5.52 -6.32
CA VAL A 95 22.04 -5.02 -6.46
C VAL A 95 22.93 -6.07 -5.80
N PRO A 96 23.79 -6.78 -6.56
CA PRO A 96 24.68 -7.75 -5.97
C PRO A 96 25.64 -7.04 -5.00
N PRO A 97 26.04 -7.68 -3.89
CA PRO A 97 26.94 -7.08 -2.88
C PRO A 97 28.31 -6.63 -3.40
N SER A 98 28.67 -6.90 -4.65
CA SER A 98 29.92 -6.45 -5.28
C SER A 98 29.89 -4.99 -5.72
N ASP A 99 28.71 -4.42 -5.92
CA ASP A 99 28.53 -3.11 -6.57
C ASP A 99 28.13 -2.01 -5.56
N VAL A 100 28.16 -2.32 -4.25
CA VAL A 100 28.01 -1.30 -3.20
C VAL A 100 29.30 -0.45 -3.13
N PRO A 101 29.21 0.88 -3.30
CA PRO A 101 30.38 1.75 -3.17
C PRO A 101 30.99 1.64 -1.77
N SER A 102 32.32 1.46 -1.67
CA SER A 102 33.05 1.32 -0.39
C SER A 102 32.84 2.48 0.61
N ALA A 103 32.26 3.60 0.16
CA ALA A 103 31.89 4.74 0.99
C ALA A 103 30.75 4.45 2.00
N PHE A 104 30.05 3.32 1.91
CA PHE A 104 29.01 2.93 2.88
C PHE A 104 29.54 2.11 4.08
N LEU A 105 30.81 1.67 4.04
CA LEU A 105 31.42 0.78 5.05
C LEU A 105 32.37 1.50 6.03
N ILE A 106 32.13 2.78 6.33
CA ILE A 106 32.82 3.49 7.43
C ILE A 106 31.79 4.31 8.22
N SER A 107 30.82 3.65 8.85
CA SER A 107 30.00 4.28 9.90
C SER A 107 29.28 3.27 10.80
N SER A 108 29.01 2.05 10.34
CA SER A 108 28.51 0.98 11.19
C SER A 108 29.66 0.06 11.59
N GLY A 109 30.04 0.10 12.86
CA GLY A 109 31.01 -0.80 13.45
C GLY A 109 30.74 -2.26 13.10
N GLU A 110 31.72 -2.86 12.44
CA GLU A 110 32.32 -4.14 12.76
C GLU A 110 31.36 -5.30 13.14
N TRP A 111 31.18 -6.22 12.19
CA TRP A 111 30.85 -7.61 12.48
C TRP A 111 31.92 -8.50 11.82
N GLN A 112 32.87 -8.99 12.60
CA GLN A 112 33.73 -10.09 12.18
C GLN A 112 33.06 -11.42 12.55
N PRO A 113 32.89 -12.38 11.62
CA PRO A 113 32.51 -13.73 11.98
C PRO A 113 33.79 -14.51 12.31
N LEU A 114 34.04 -14.76 13.60
CA LEU A 114 34.97 -15.79 14.01
C LEU A 114 34.21 -17.03 14.48
N GLN A 115 34.48 -18.06 13.70
CA GLN A 115 34.37 -19.51 13.83
C GLN A 115 33.98 -20.13 15.20
N LEU A 116 33.33 -21.29 15.07
CA LEU A 116 33.06 -22.36 16.05
C LEU A 116 34.07 -22.50 17.22
N PHE A 117 33.58 -23.13 18.30
CA PHE A 117 34.20 -23.55 19.58
C PHE A 117 34.09 -22.48 20.70
N ASP A 118 33.58 -22.71 21.91
CA ASP A 118 33.30 -23.93 22.69
C ASP A 118 32.24 -23.61 23.78
N PHE A 119 31.24 -24.49 23.98
CA PHE A 119 29.99 -24.21 24.72
C PHE A 119 30.08 -24.43 26.24
N ASN A 120 31.27 -24.61 26.82
CA ASN A 120 31.40 -25.21 28.15
C ASN A 120 32.25 -24.45 29.20
N SER A 121 32.54 -23.15 29.03
CA SER A 121 33.45 -22.43 29.96
C SER A 121 33.00 -21.08 30.51
N PHE A 122 31.73 -20.67 30.38
CA PHE A 122 31.26 -19.43 31.05
C PHE A 122 29.97 -19.59 31.86
N ILE A 123 29.71 -20.80 32.36
CA ILE A 123 28.90 -21.01 33.58
C ILE A 123 29.85 -20.90 34.78
N ARG A 124 30.51 -19.76 35.02
CA ARG A 124 31.27 -19.44 36.26
C ARG A 124 31.49 -17.93 36.45
N LEU A 125 30.45 -17.12 36.24
CA LEU A 125 30.43 -15.74 36.77
C LEU A 125 28.99 -15.25 37.04
N ALA A 126 28.13 -16.16 37.51
CA ALA A 126 26.94 -15.79 38.26
C ALA A 126 27.26 -16.08 39.71
N ASP A 127 27.84 -15.10 40.41
CA ASP A 127 27.75 -14.92 41.85
C ASP A 127 28.21 -13.50 42.16
N ASN A 128 27.37 -12.78 42.91
CA ASN A 128 27.56 -11.42 43.43
C ASN A 128 27.13 -10.27 42.51
N LEU A 129 25.83 -10.02 42.45
CA LEU A 129 25.28 -8.73 42.89
C LEU A 129 23.77 -8.85 43.08
N THR A 130 23.40 -9.24 44.29
CA THR A 130 22.13 -8.85 44.90
C THR A 130 22.05 -7.33 44.99
N LEU A 131 20.95 -6.78 44.50
CA LEU A 131 20.06 -5.80 45.16
C LEU A 131 19.45 -4.86 44.12
N GLY A 132 18.12 -4.77 44.11
CA GLY A 132 17.44 -3.68 43.43
C GLY A 132 16.10 -4.06 42.81
N CYS A 133 15.12 -4.33 43.66
CA CYS A 133 13.71 -4.41 43.32
C CYS A 133 13.28 -3.28 42.37
N CYS A 134 12.54 -3.62 41.31
CA CYS A 134 11.30 -2.92 40.97
C CYS A 134 10.51 -3.72 39.93
N SER A 135 9.52 -4.43 40.45
CA SER A 135 8.46 -5.09 39.72
C SER A 135 7.60 -4.07 38.98
N PHE A 136 7.41 -4.25 37.66
CA PHE A 136 6.16 -3.85 37.03
C PHE A 136 5.85 -4.79 35.85
N SER A 137 5.23 -5.91 36.19
CA SER A 137 4.48 -6.74 35.25
C SER A 137 3.01 -6.52 35.55
N PHE A 138 2.21 -6.13 34.56
CA PHE A 138 0.83 -6.64 34.48
C PHE A 138 0.24 -6.40 33.08
N THR A 139 0.60 -7.26 32.15
CA THR A 139 -0.36 -7.71 31.14
C THR A 139 -1.54 -8.33 31.87
N ASP A 140 -2.75 -7.78 31.70
CA ASP A 140 -3.99 -8.55 31.58
C ASP A 140 -5.21 -7.63 31.45
N ARG A 141 -5.85 -7.65 30.28
CA ARG A 141 -7.31 -7.84 30.20
C ARG A 141 -7.77 -8.11 28.77
N ILE A 142 -7.82 -9.40 28.41
CA ILE A 142 -8.83 -9.92 27.48
C ILE A 142 -9.70 -10.90 28.27
N LYS A 143 -10.99 -10.59 28.34
CA LYS A 143 -12.18 -11.42 28.64
C LYS A 143 -13.33 -10.41 28.78
N THR A 144 -14.55 -10.52 28.27
CA THR A 144 -15.35 -11.45 27.46
C THR A 144 -16.71 -10.74 27.31
N ASN A 145 -17.45 -10.98 26.23
CA ASN A 145 -18.81 -10.46 25.99
C ASN A 145 -19.79 -10.75 27.14
N LEU A 146 -20.68 -9.79 27.44
CA LEU A 146 -22.13 -9.95 27.68
C LEU A 146 -22.78 -8.58 27.89
#